data_AF-A0A7N5JPI0-F1
#
_entry.id   AF-A0A7N5JPI0-F1
#
_cell.length_a   1.000
_cell.length_b   1.000
_cell.length_c   1.000
_cell.angle_alpha   90.00
_cell.angle_beta   90.00
_cell.angle_gamma   90.00
#
_symmetry.space_group_name_H-M   'P 1'
#
loop_
_entity.id
_entity.type
_entity.pdbx_description
1 polymer ?
#
loop_
_entity_poly.entity_id
_entity_poly.type
_entity_poly.pdbx_seq_one_letter_code
_entity_poly.pdbx_strand_id
1 'polypeptide(L)'
;LTEAIKLNPHLAILYAKRASVFVKMQKPNAAIRDCDRAIQINPDSAQTYKWRGKAHRLLGHWEEAAHDLALACKLDYDEEASAMLKEVQPRAQKIAEHRRKYERKREEKEIRERMERVKKAREEHERAQREEEARRQSGGPQFGGFPGGFPGGMPGMGSMPGLNEILSDPEVLAAMQDPEVMAAILYAKRASVFVKMQKPNAAIRDCDRAIQINPDSAQTYKWRGKAHRLLGHWEEAAHDLALACKLDYDDEASAMLKEVQPRAQKIAEHRRKYERKREEKEIRERMERVKKAREEHDKAQRDEEARRQTGGPQFGGFPGGFPGGMPGMGSMPGLNEILSDPEVLAAMQDPEVMAAFQDVAQNPANMSKYQNNPKVMNLIGKLSSKFGSQP
;
A
#
# COMPACT_ATOMS: atom_id res chain seq x y z
N LEU A 1 10.86 -8.84 39.73
CA LEU A 1 9.89 -8.25 38.78
C LEU A 1 8.78 -9.24 38.40
N THR A 2 9.09 -10.44 37.90
CA THR A 2 8.06 -11.43 37.55
C THR A 2 7.18 -11.84 38.73
N GLU A 3 7.78 -12.18 39.88
CA GLU A 3 6.99 -12.46 41.10
C GLU A 3 6.20 -11.23 41.59
N ALA A 4 6.79 -10.03 41.52
CA ALA A 4 6.09 -8.79 41.86
C ALA A 4 4.86 -8.53 40.97
N ILE A 5 4.94 -8.87 39.67
CA ILE A 5 3.82 -8.76 38.73
C ILE A 5 2.72 -9.78 39.05
N LYS A 6 3.08 -10.99 39.50
CA LYS A 6 2.09 -11.98 39.95
C LYS A 6 1.33 -11.49 41.19
N LEU A 7 2.03 -10.81 42.11
CA LEU A 7 1.43 -10.24 43.33
C LEU A 7 0.57 -9.00 43.04
N ASN A 8 0.96 -8.15 42.09
CA ASN A 8 0.16 -7.00 41.65
C ASN A 8 0.19 -6.83 40.11
N PRO A 9 -0.77 -7.45 39.39
CA PRO A 9 -0.85 -7.40 37.93
C PRO A 9 -1.32 -6.07 37.33
N HIS A 10 -1.81 -5.14 38.16
CA HIS A 10 -2.37 -3.87 37.71
C HIS A 10 -1.41 -2.69 37.88
N LEU A 11 -0.15 -2.97 38.23
CA LEU A 11 0.85 -1.94 38.44
C LEU A 11 1.72 -1.76 37.18
N ALA A 12 1.36 -0.79 36.33
CA ALA A 12 2.00 -0.52 35.04
C ALA A 12 3.53 -0.35 35.14
N ILE A 13 4.02 0.31 36.20
CA ILE A 13 5.44 0.56 36.41
C ILE A 13 6.27 -0.73 36.53
N LEU A 14 5.69 -1.85 37.01
CA LEU A 14 6.41 -3.12 37.08
C LEU A 14 6.69 -3.69 35.69
N TYR A 15 5.71 -3.59 34.79
CA TYR A 15 5.86 -3.99 33.39
C TYR A 15 6.85 -3.08 32.66
N ALA A 16 6.75 -1.75 32.82
CA ALA A 16 7.70 -0.81 32.21
C ALA A 16 9.15 -1.05 32.69
N LYS A 17 9.35 -1.32 34.00
CA LYS A 17 10.66 -1.69 34.54
C LYS A 17 11.17 -3.01 33.97
N ARG A 18 10.31 -4.02 33.81
CA ARG A 18 10.71 -5.30 33.20
C ARG A 18 11.03 -5.15 31.72
N ALA A 19 10.27 -4.35 30.98
CA ALA A 19 10.57 -4.00 29.60
C ALA A 19 11.94 -3.33 29.45
N SER A 20 12.32 -2.43 30.36
CA SER A 20 13.64 -1.81 30.37
C SER A 20 14.78 -2.83 30.49
N VAL A 21 14.59 -3.87 31.31
CA VAL A 21 15.53 -4.98 31.48
C VAL A 21 15.58 -5.80 30.20
N PHE A 22 14.43 -6.12 29.59
CA PHE A 22 14.40 -6.86 28.33
C PHE A 22 15.07 -6.11 27.17
N VAL A 23 14.94 -4.79 27.11
CA VAL A 23 15.69 -3.97 26.13
C VAL A 23 17.20 -4.09 26.37
N LYS A 24 17.67 -4.00 27.62
CA LYS A 24 19.10 -4.18 27.96
C LYS A 24 19.60 -5.60 27.64
N MET A 25 18.73 -6.60 27.75
CA MET A 25 19.03 -7.99 27.38
C MET A 25 18.89 -8.27 25.87
N GLN A 26 18.66 -7.26 25.04
CA GLN A 26 18.41 -7.40 23.60
C GLN A 26 17.24 -8.37 23.27
N LYS A 27 16.19 -8.37 24.09
CA LYS A 27 14.94 -9.12 23.87
C LYS A 27 13.78 -8.17 23.52
N PRO A 28 13.81 -7.49 22.36
CA PRO A 28 12.86 -6.42 22.04
C PRO A 28 11.40 -6.90 21.96
N ASN A 29 11.13 -8.10 21.46
CA ASN A 29 9.76 -8.64 21.42
C ASN A 29 9.14 -8.85 22.81
N ALA A 30 9.95 -9.25 23.80
CA ALA A 30 9.49 -9.38 25.17
C ALA A 30 9.26 -8.00 25.81
N ALA A 31 10.14 -7.04 25.52
CA ALA A 31 9.98 -5.66 25.96
C ALA A 31 8.70 -5.02 25.41
N ILE A 32 8.39 -5.20 24.12
CA ILE A 32 7.17 -4.68 23.49
C ILE A 32 5.93 -5.22 24.19
N ARG A 33 5.85 -6.54 24.44
CA ARG A 33 4.71 -7.15 25.14
C ARG A 33 4.47 -6.55 26.53
N ASP A 34 5.55 -6.33 27.27
CA ASP A 34 5.45 -5.69 28.59
C ASP A 34 5.06 -4.22 28.48
N CYS A 35 5.60 -3.49 27.50
CA CYS A 35 5.20 -2.10 27.24
C CYS A 35 3.72 -1.99 26.84
N ASP A 36 3.22 -2.88 25.98
CA ASP A 36 1.81 -2.88 25.57
C ASP A 36 0.90 -3.15 26.76
N ARG A 37 1.29 -4.07 27.66
CA ARG A 37 0.54 -4.30 28.89
C ARG A 37 0.59 -3.08 29.81
N ALA A 38 1.75 -2.43 29.94
CA ALA A 38 1.88 -1.20 30.72
C ALA A 38 1.02 -0.06 30.16
N ILE A 39 0.94 0.10 28.83
CA ILE A 39 0.11 1.11 28.15
C ILE A 39 -1.39 0.83 28.35
N GLN A 40 -1.81 -0.44 28.28
CA GLN A 40 -3.19 -0.82 28.58
C GLN A 40 -3.62 -0.45 30.00
N ILE A 41 -2.69 -0.49 30.96
CA ILE A 41 -2.95 -0.18 32.36
C ILE A 41 -2.84 1.33 32.62
N ASN A 42 -1.82 1.98 32.06
CA ASN A 42 -1.59 3.42 32.18
C ASN A 42 -1.10 3.99 30.83
N PRO A 43 -1.99 4.59 30.04
CA PRO A 43 -1.66 5.17 28.75
C PRO A 43 -0.77 6.42 28.81
N ASP A 44 -0.63 7.07 29.97
CA ASP A 44 0.06 8.36 30.10
C ASP A 44 1.53 8.22 30.55
N SER A 45 2.05 6.98 30.55
CA SER A 45 3.42 6.71 30.99
C SER A 45 4.45 6.97 29.88
N ALA A 46 5.08 8.15 29.88
CA ALA A 46 6.17 8.51 28.96
C ALA A 46 7.30 7.46 28.91
N GLN A 47 7.71 6.94 30.08
CA GLN A 47 8.75 5.93 30.20
C GLN A 47 8.42 4.64 29.44
N THR A 48 7.15 4.27 29.38
CA THR A 48 6.69 3.05 28.70
C THR A 48 6.84 3.19 27.20
N TYR A 49 6.43 4.33 26.63
CA TYR A 49 6.63 4.63 25.21
C TYR A 49 8.12 4.74 24.86
N LYS A 50 8.94 5.35 25.74
CA LYS A 50 10.40 5.39 25.55
C LYS A 50 10.99 3.97 25.39
N TRP A 51 10.62 3.04 26.26
CA TRP A 51 11.11 1.65 26.16
C TRP A 51 10.54 0.89 24.96
N ARG A 52 9.28 1.12 24.60
CA ARG A 52 8.66 0.50 23.41
C ARG A 52 9.31 1.02 22.13
N GLY A 53 9.52 2.33 22.02
CA GLY A 53 10.23 2.95 20.91
C GLY A 53 11.67 2.46 20.78
N LYS A 54 12.39 2.28 21.89
CA LYS A 54 13.73 1.68 21.90
C LYS A 54 13.72 0.21 21.44
N ALA A 55 12.71 -0.56 21.83
CA ALA A 55 12.55 -1.94 21.39
C ALA A 55 12.20 -2.03 19.89
N HIS A 56 11.33 -1.16 19.38
CA HIS A 56 11.03 -1.05 17.95
C HIS A 56 12.26 -0.65 17.13
N ARG A 57 13.08 0.27 17.65
CA ARG A 57 14.37 0.64 17.04
C ARG A 57 15.29 -0.57 16.89
N LEU A 58 15.38 -1.43 17.91
CA LEU A 58 16.18 -2.66 17.86
C LEU A 58 15.67 -3.67 16.82
N LEU A 59 14.38 -3.68 16.51
CA LEU A 59 13.78 -4.52 15.47
C LEU A 59 13.84 -3.91 14.07
N GLY A 60 14.26 -2.64 13.93
CA GLY A 60 14.20 -1.90 12.67
C GLY A 60 12.80 -1.43 12.28
N HIS A 61 11.87 -1.38 13.24
CA HIS A 61 10.53 -0.84 13.07
C HIS A 61 10.58 0.69 13.23
N TRP A 62 11.09 1.39 12.21
CA TRP A 62 11.44 2.81 12.33
C TRP A 62 10.24 3.73 12.50
N GLU A 63 9.11 3.44 11.83
CA GLU A 63 7.90 4.27 11.92
C GLU A 63 7.29 4.20 13.33
N GLU A 64 7.14 2.99 13.87
CA GLU A 64 6.62 2.75 15.21
C GLU A 64 7.55 3.29 16.28
N ALA A 65 8.87 3.14 16.10
CA ALA A 65 9.87 3.72 16.99
C ALA A 65 9.80 5.25 17.01
N ALA A 66 9.67 5.91 15.86
CA ALA A 66 9.56 7.37 15.80
C ALA A 66 8.28 7.86 16.48
N HIS A 67 7.16 7.18 16.25
CA HIS A 67 5.89 7.50 16.87
C HIS A 67 5.97 7.42 18.40
N ASP A 68 6.45 6.29 18.93
CA ASP A 68 6.54 6.08 20.38
C ASP A 68 7.52 7.03 21.06
N LEU A 69 8.67 7.31 20.43
CA LEU A 69 9.64 8.27 20.97
C LEU A 69 9.10 9.70 20.94
N ALA A 70 8.37 10.08 19.89
CA ALA A 70 7.71 11.39 19.82
C ALA A 70 6.62 11.52 20.89
N LEU A 71 5.83 10.47 21.12
CA LEU A 71 4.81 10.45 22.16
C LEU A 71 5.44 10.49 23.56
N ALA A 72 6.54 9.77 23.78
CA ALA A 72 7.31 9.85 25.02
C ALA A 72 7.74 11.30 25.31
N CYS A 73 8.41 11.95 24.35
CA CYS A 73 8.85 13.35 24.48
C CYS A 73 7.70 14.35 24.66
N LYS A 74 6.51 14.04 24.15
CA LYS A 74 5.31 14.87 24.32
C LYS A 74 4.72 14.75 25.72
N LEU A 75 4.75 13.55 26.30
CA LEU A 75 4.24 13.28 27.64
C LEU A 75 5.22 13.76 28.73
N ASP A 76 6.50 13.43 28.56
CA ASP A 76 7.58 13.88 29.45
C ASP A 76 8.87 13.99 28.64
N TYR A 77 9.47 15.18 28.63
CA TYR A 77 10.66 15.42 27.83
C TYR A 77 11.85 14.68 28.43
N ASP A 78 12.44 13.79 27.64
CA ASP A 78 13.62 13.02 28.01
C ASP A 78 14.68 13.17 26.92
N GLU A 79 15.90 13.54 27.31
CA GLU A 79 16.99 13.84 26.39
C GLU A 79 17.42 12.61 25.58
N GLU A 80 17.43 11.42 26.20
CA GLU A 80 17.75 10.15 25.53
C GLU A 80 16.67 9.80 24.48
N ALA A 81 15.39 9.96 24.81
CA ALA A 81 14.28 9.72 23.89
C ALA A 81 14.31 10.70 22.71
N SER A 82 14.59 11.98 22.98
CA SER A 82 14.76 13.03 21.97
C SER A 82 15.94 12.74 21.03
N ALA A 83 17.09 12.31 21.57
CA ALA A 83 18.23 11.91 20.76
C ALA A 83 17.91 10.70 19.87
N MET A 84 17.28 9.66 20.43
CA MET A 84 16.84 8.50 19.65
C MET A 84 15.81 8.87 18.58
N LEU A 85 14.90 9.81 18.86
CA LEU A 85 13.93 10.29 17.89
C LEU A 85 14.63 10.91 16.69
N LYS A 86 15.64 11.76 16.90
CA LYS A 86 16.43 12.37 15.80
C LYS A 86 17.11 11.33 14.91
N GLU A 87 17.56 10.21 15.46
CA GLU A 87 18.17 9.12 14.69
C GLU A 87 17.14 8.33 13.86
N VAL A 88 15.98 8.06 14.44
CA VAL A 88 14.94 7.21 13.84
C VAL A 88 14.11 7.97 12.81
N GLN A 89 13.89 9.27 13.03
CA GLN A 89 13.05 10.14 12.20
C GLN A 89 13.37 10.09 10.69
N PRO A 90 14.61 10.27 10.22
CA PRO A 90 14.90 10.25 8.79
C PRO A 90 14.65 8.88 8.15
N ARG A 91 14.83 7.78 8.90
CA ARG A 91 14.55 6.43 8.41
C ARG A 91 13.04 6.19 8.31
N ALA A 92 12.28 6.61 9.31
CA ALA A 92 10.83 6.57 9.30
C ALA A 92 10.24 7.39 8.13
N GLN A 93 10.73 8.61 7.91
CA GLN A 93 10.29 9.49 6.81
C GLN A 93 10.53 8.85 5.45
N LYS A 94 11.71 8.28 5.19
CA LYS A 94 11.99 7.60 3.91
C LYS A 94 11.04 6.43 3.64
N ILE A 95 10.69 5.65 4.67
CA ILE A 95 9.75 4.54 4.55
C ILE A 95 8.33 5.05 4.26
N ALA A 96 7.89 6.08 4.98
CA ALA A 96 6.59 6.70 4.78
C ALA A 96 6.46 7.34 3.39
N GLU A 97 7.50 8.04 2.91
CA GLU A 97 7.54 8.64 1.58
C GLU A 97 7.51 7.59 0.47
N HIS A 98 8.27 6.50 0.64
CA HIS A 98 8.24 5.37 -0.29
C HIS A 98 6.83 4.78 -0.35
N ARG A 99 6.21 4.48 0.80
CA ARG A 99 4.85 3.94 0.86
C ARG A 99 3.83 4.85 0.16
N ARG A 100 3.84 6.16 0.48
CA ARG A 100 2.98 7.17 -0.17
C ARG A 100 3.18 7.24 -1.68
N LYS A 101 4.42 7.10 -2.16
CA LYS A 101 4.71 7.07 -3.61
C LYS A 101 4.07 5.85 -4.29
N TYR A 102 4.10 4.69 -3.65
CA TYR A 102 3.49 3.47 -4.20
C TYR A 102 1.95 3.50 -4.11
N GLU A 103 1.40 4.04 -3.03
CA GLU A 103 -0.05 4.27 -2.89
C GLU A 103 -0.56 5.21 -3.98
N ARG A 104 0.06 6.37 -4.17
CA ARG A 104 -0.31 7.30 -5.27
C ARG A 104 -0.26 6.62 -6.64
N LYS A 105 0.81 5.88 -6.93
CA LYS A 105 0.92 5.14 -8.20
C LYS A 105 -0.20 4.11 -8.39
N ARG A 106 -0.60 3.44 -7.31
CA ARG A 106 -1.69 2.47 -7.33
C ARG A 106 -3.03 3.16 -7.57
N GLU A 107 -3.30 4.25 -6.85
CA GLU A 107 -4.52 5.06 -7.01
C GLU A 107 -4.61 5.68 -8.41
N GLU A 108 -3.52 6.24 -8.92
CA GLU A 108 -3.44 6.76 -10.30
C GLU A 108 -3.77 5.69 -11.33
N LYS A 109 -3.25 4.47 -11.13
CA LYS A 109 -3.56 3.32 -12.00
C LYS A 109 -5.04 2.93 -11.91
N GLU A 110 -5.59 2.84 -10.70
CA GLU A 110 -7.01 2.51 -10.49
C GLU A 110 -7.95 3.57 -11.08
N ILE A 111 -7.61 4.86 -10.92
CA ILE A 111 -8.33 6.00 -11.51
C ILE A 111 -8.24 5.93 -13.04
N ARG A 112 -7.06 5.68 -13.61
CA ARG A 112 -6.88 5.54 -15.05
C ARG A 112 -7.72 4.39 -15.62
N GLU A 113 -7.66 3.21 -15.00
CA GLU A 113 -8.46 2.06 -15.42
C GLU A 113 -9.97 2.32 -15.26
N ARG A 114 -10.39 3.06 -14.23
CA ARG A 114 -11.77 3.50 -14.06
C ARG A 114 -12.19 4.48 -15.16
N MET A 115 -11.35 5.47 -15.49
CA MET A 115 -11.61 6.41 -16.58
C MET A 115 -11.70 5.71 -17.93
N GLU A 116 -10.81 4.76 -18.22
CA GLU A 116 -10.85 3.97 -19.46
C GLU A 116 -12.12 3.11 -19.54
N ARG A 117 -12.56 2.50 -18.43
CA ARG A 117 -13.84 1.76 -18.39
C ARG A 117 -15.04 2.66 -18.63
N VAL A 118 -15.07 3.83 -17.99
CA VAL A 118 -16.15 4.81 -18.20
C VAL A 118 -16.16 5.33 -19.63
N LYS A 119 -14.98 5.61 -20.22
CA LYS A 119 -14.85 6.04 -21.61
C LYS A 119 -15.37 4.97 -22.58
N LYS A 120 -14.95 3.71 -22.41
CA LYS A 120 -15.44 2.59 -23.21
C LYS A 120 -16.95 2.41 -23.11
N ALA A 121 -17.51 2.48 -21.90
CA ALA A 121 -18.95 2.38 -21.69
C ALA A 121 -19.71 3.54 -22.37
N ARG A 122 -19.16 4.76 -22.34
CA ARG A 122 -19.74 5.91 -23.06
C ARG A 122 -19.67 5.72 -24.58
N GLU A 123 -18.53 5.29 -25.12
CA GLU A 123 -18.38 5.02 -26.56
C GLU A 123 -19.32 3.89 -27.03
N GLU A 124 -19.48 2.83 -26.25
CA GLU A 124 -20.42 1.74 -26.53
C GLU A 124 -21.86 2.24 -26.50
N HIS A 125 -22.23 3.04 -25.50
CA HIS A 125 -23.55 3.66 -25.41
C HIS A 125 -23.82 4.58 -26.62
N GLU A 126 -22.86 5.41 -27.00
CA GLU A 126 -22.99 6.32 -28.14
C GLU A 126 -23.08 5.55 -29.47
N ARG A 127 -22.31 4.47 -29.63
CA ARG A 127 -22.44 3.57 -30.80
C ARG A 127 -23.80 2.90 -30.85
N ALA A 128 -24.30 2.40 -29.72
CA ALA A 128 -25.63 1.80 -29.64
C ALA A 128 -26.73 2.81 -29.99
N GLN A 129 -26.60 4.06 -29.53
CA GLN A 129 -27.51 5.16 -29.91
C GLN A 129 -27.47 5.44 -31.41
N ARG A 130 -26.28 5.56 -32.01
CA ARG A 130 -26.13 5.79 -33.45
C ARG A 130 -26.68 4.62 -34.29
N GLU A 131 -26.47 3.37 -33.85
CA GLU A 131 -27.04 2.20 -34.52
C GLU A 131 -28.57 2.19 -34.43
N GLU A 132 -29.13 2.55 -33.26
CA GLU A 132 -30.58 2.67 -33.09
C GLU A 132 -31.16 3.80 -33.95
N GLU A 133 -30.51 4.96 -34.02
CA GLU A 133 -30.90 6.07 -34.90
C GLU A 133 -30.81 5.68 -36.38
N ALA A 134 -29.75 4.99 -36.80
CA ALA A 134 -29.61 4.48 -38.16
C ALA A 134 -30.69 3.45 -38.51
N ARG A 135 -31.05 2.55 -37.57
CA ARG A 135 -32.19 1.62 -37.73
C ARG A 135 -33.53 2.35 -37.82
N ARG A 136 -33.72 3.44 -37.06
CA ARG A 136 -34.92 4.29 -37.16
C ARG A 136 -34.98 5.00 -38.52
N GLN A 137 -33.85 5.44 -39.06
CA GLN A 137 -33.79 6.09 -40.38
C GLN A 137 -33.90 5.13 -41.56
N SER A 138 -33.49 3.86 -41.42
CA SER A 138 -33.56 2.85 -42.49
C SER A 138 -34.93 2.18 -42.66
N GLY A 139 -35.95 2.63 -41.93
CA GLY A 139 -37.33 2.20 -42.13
C GLY A 139 -37.62 0.73 -41.76
N GLY A 140 -36.84 0.15 -40.84
CA GLY A 140 -37.16 -1.18 -40.28
C GLY A 140 -38.48 -1.13 -39.50
N PRO A 141 -39.31 -2.20 -39.51
CA PRO A 141 -40.66 -2.19 -38.96
C PRO A 141 -40.67 -1.75 -37.50
N GLN A 142 -41.32 -0.61 -37.28
CA GLN A 142 -41.46 0.02 -35.98
C GLN A 142 -42.54 -0.74 -35.20
N PHE A 143 -42.11 -1.64 -34.31
CA PHE A 143 -43.02 -2.24 -33.34
C PHE A 143 -43.47 -1.15 -32.36
N GLY A 144 -44.72 -0.74 -32.50
CA GLY A 144 -45.28 0.49 -31.94
C GLY A 144 -45.26 0.57 -30.42
N GLY A 145 -44.65 1.63 -29.89
CA GLY A 145 -44.91 2.13 -28.55
C GLY A 145 -46.14 3.04 -28.58
N PHE A 146 -47.18 2.69 -27.81
CA PHE A 146 -48.41 3.47 -27.68
C PHE A 146 -48.17 4.83 -26.98
N PRO A 147 -48.92 5.89 -27.34
CA PRO A 147 -48.79 7.23 -26.78
C PRO A 147 -49.65 7.39 -25.51
N GLY A 148 -49.03 7.70 -24.38
CA GLY A 148 -49.74 7.96 -23.12
C GLY A 148 -48.78 8.31 -22.00
N GLY A 149 -48.35 9.57 -21.93
CA GLY A 149 -47.39 10.06 -20.94
C GLY A 149 -48.02 10.31 -19.58
N PHE A 150 -47.46 9.69 -18.54
CA PHE A 150 -47.53 10.18 -17.17
C PHE A 150 -46.39 11.19 -16.95
N PRO A 151 -46.65 12.38 -16.36
CA PRO A 151 -45.63 13.41 -16.18
C PRO A 151 -44.79 13.08 -14.95
N GLY A 152 -43.67 12.37 -15.16
CA GLY A 152 -42.75 12.00 -14.09
C GLY A 152 -41.87 10.82 -14.48
N GLY A 153 -41.04 11.00 -15.50
CA GLY A 153 -40.16 9.96 -16.02
C GLY A 153 -39.13 9.50 -14.98
N MET A 154 -39.35 8.31 -14.41
CA MET A 154 -38.33 7.59 -13.65
C MET A 154 -37.37 6.91 -14.66
N PRO A 155 -36.07 7.24 -14.67
CA PRO A 155 -35.15 6.75 -15.70
C PRO A 155 -35.04 5.22 -15.68
N GLY A 156 -35.29 4.57 -16.83
CA GLY A 156 -35.10 3.13 -17.01
C GLY A 156 -36.34 2.24 -16.82
N MET A 157 -37.54 2.82 -16.79
CA MET A 157 -38.81 2.07 -16.68
C MET A 157 -39.60 1.99 -18.00
N GLY A 158 -39.13 2.66 -19.06
CA GLY A 158 -39.88 2.86 -20.32
C GLY A 158 -40.03 1.66 -21.26
N SER A 159 -39.66 0.44 -20.85
CA SER A 159 -39.88 -0.80 -21.62
C SER A 159 -39.68 -2.00 -20.70
N MET A 160 -40.59 -2.21 -19.75
CA MET A 160 -40.51 -3.31 -18.77
C MET A 160 -41.41 -4.47 -19.23
N PRO A 161 -40.85 -5.63 -19.63
CA PRO A 161 -41.63 -6.81 -19.97
C PRO A 161 -42.42 -7.29 -18.74
N GLY A 162 -43.72 -7.55 -18.90
CA GLY A 162 -44.59 -8.01 -17.80
C GLY A 162 -45.00 -6.93 -16.80
N LEU A 163 -44.81 -5.64 -17.11
CA LEU A 163 -45.16 -4.52 -16.21
C LEU A 163 -46.60 -4.59 -15.68
N ASN A 164 -47.56 -4.97 -16.54
CA ASN A 164 -48.97 -5.06 -16.16
C ASN A 164 -49.24 -6.18 -15.13
N GLU A 165 -48.50 -7.29 -15.22
CA GLU A 165 -48.57 -8.41 -14.28
C GLU A 165 -47.94 -8.04 -12.93
N ILE A 166 -46.85 -7.28 -12.96
CA ILE A 166 -46.13 -6.81 -11.76
C ILE A 166 -46.93 -5.74 -11.01
N LEU A 167 -47.56 -4.79 -11.71
CA LEU A 167 -48.37 -3.73 -11.10
C LEU A 167 -49.69 -4.24 -10.50
N SER A 168 -50.14 -5.43 -10.90
CA SER A 168 -51.36 -6.06 -10.37
C SER A 168 -51.10 -6.87 -9.09
N ASP A 169 -49.85 -6.95 -8.63
CA ASP A 169 -49.47 -7.78 -7.50
C ASP A 169 -49.88 -7.14 -6.15
N PRO A 170 -50.56 -7.87 -5.26
CA PRO A 170 -51.01 -7.35 -3.96
C PRO A 170 -49.91 -6.72 -3.11
N GLU A 171 -48.67 -7.22 -3.15
CA GLU A 171 -47.54 -6.64 -2.40
C GLU A 171 -47.13 -5.27 -2.95
N VAL A 172 -47.21 -5.12 -4.28
CA VAL A 172 -46.90 -3.88 -5.02
C VAL A 172 -47.99 -2.85 -4.75
N LEU A 173 -49.25 -3.27 -4.72
CA LEU A 173 -50.39 -2.42 -4.34
C LEU A 173 -50.33 -1.98 -2.86
N ALA A 174 -49.95 -2.89 -1.96
CA ALA A 174 -49.78 -2.58 -0.54
C ALA A 174 -48.63 -1.60 -0.27
N ALA A 175 -47.56 -1.66 -1.08
CA ALA A 175 -46.42 -0.76 -0.98
C ALA A 175 -46.62 0.61 -1.65
N MET A 176 -47.78 0.89 -2.28
CA MET A 176 -48.05 2.18 -2.95
C MET A 176 -47.93 3.40 -2.03
N GLN A 177 -48.01 3.20 -0.72
CA GLN A 177 -47.88 4.26 0.28
C GLN A 177 -46.43 4.71 0.50
N ASP A 178 -45.43 3.88 0.14
CA ASP A 178 -44.01 4.19 0.27
C ASP A 178 -43.28 4.00 -1.08
N PRO A 179 -42.90 5.10 -1.77
CA PRO A 179 -42.25 5.04 -3.07
C PRO A 179 -40.91 4.26 -3.09
N GLU A 180 -40.16 4.23 -1.98
CA GLU A 180 -38.87 3.54 -1.92
C GLU A 180 -39.07 2.03 -1.78
N VAL A 181 -39.95 1.61 -0.87
CA VAL A 181 -40.30 0.19 -0.69
C VAL A 181 -40.94 -0.37 -1.97
N MET A 182 -41.82 0.41 -2.60
CA MET A 182 -42.40 0.09 -3.90
C MET A 182 -41.33 -0.10 -4.98
N ALA A 183 -40.34 0.80 -5.06
CA ALA A 183 -39.24 0.67 -6.01
C ALA A 183 -38.43 -0.61 -5.78
N ALA A 184 -38.12 -0.96 -4.52
CA ALA A 184 -37.40 -2.18 -4.19
C ALA A 184 -38.14 -3.45 -4.69
N ILE A 185 -39.45 -3.52 -4.45
CA ILE A 185 -40.30 -4.64 -4.88
C ILE A 185 -40.36 -4.71 -6.41
N LEU A 186 -40.51 -3.57 -7.09
CA LEU A 186 -40.53 -3.49 -8.55
C LEU A 186 -39.20 -3.97 -9.16
N TYR A 187 -38.06 -3.57 -8.60
CA TYR A 187 -36.75 -4.06 -9.03
C TYR A 187 -36.61 -5.57 -8.82
N ALA A 188 -37.02 -6.11 -7.66
CA ALA A 188 -36.99 -7.55 -7.40
C ALA A 188 -37.87 -8.34 -8.38
N LYS A 189 -39.09 -7.86 -8.66
CA LYS A 189 -40.01 -8.48 -9.63
C LYS A 189 -39.47 -8.40 -11.05
N ARG A 190 -38.87 -7.27 -11.44
CA ARG A 190 -38.20 -7.13 -12.74
C ARG A 190 -37.02 -8.08 -12.89
N ALA A 191 -36.22 -8.25 -11.84
CA ALA A 191 -35.12 -9.20 -11.83
C ALA A 191 -35.60 -10.63 -12.09
N SER A 192 -36.74 -11.04 -11.50
CA SER A 192 -37.34 -12.35 -11.76
C SER A 192 -37.68 -12.56 -13.25
N VAL A 193 -38.23 -11.52 -13.90
CA VAL A 193 -38.55 -11.55 -15.33
C VAL A 193 -37.26 -11.64 -16.15
N PHE A 194 -36.23 -10.86 -15.82
CA PHE A 194 -34.95 -10.94 -16.52
C PHE A 194 -34.27 -12.31 -16.37
N VAL A 195 -34.40 -12.97 -15.22
CA VAL A 195 -33.93 -14.35 -15.05
C VAL A 195 -34.69 -15.31 -15.98
N LYS A 196 -36.03 -15.20 -16.07
CA LYS A 196 -36.83 -16.01 -17.00
C LYS A 196 -36.46 -15.76 -18.46
N MET A 197 -36.09 -14.53 -18.81
CA MET A 197 -35.62 -14.13 -20.14
C MET A 197 -34.15 -14.49 -20.42
N GLN A 198 -33.46 -15.21 -19.53
CA GLN A 198 -32.03 -15.53 -19.63
C GLN A 198 -31.13 -14.28 -19.77
N LYS A 199 -31.49 -13.18 -19.10
CA LYS A 199 -30.70 -11.94 -19.03
C LYS A 199 -30.10 -11.75 -17.63
N PRO A 200 -29.12 -12.57 -17.21
CA PRO A 200 -28.64 -12.60 -15.83
C PRO A 200 -27.97 -11.29 -15.38
N ASN A 201 -27.24 -10.60 -16.26
CA ASN A 201 -26.60 -9.32 -15.91
C ASN A 201 -27.61 -8.19 -15.61
N ALA A 202 -28.74 -8.17 -16.32
CA ALA A 202 -29.81 -7.21 -16.04
C ALA A 202 -30.52 -7.54 -14.73
N ALA A 203 -30.77 -8.84 -14.48
CA ALA A 203 -31.34 -9.30 -13.21
C ALA A 203 -30.45 -8.94 -12.00
N ILE A 204 -29.14 -9.12 -12.10
CA ILE A 204 -28.20 -8.77 -11.00
C ILE A 204 -28.26 -7.29 -10.69
N ARG A 205 -28.25 -6.41 -11.71
CA ARG A 205 -28.32 -4.95 -11.50
C ARG A 205 -29.59 -4.53 -10.77
N ASP A 206 -30.72 -5.14 -11.12
CA ASP A 206 -31.99 -4.88 -10.45
C ASP A 206 -31.99 -5.43 -9.02
N CYS A 207 -31.45 -6.63 -8.80
CA CYS A 207 -31.31 -7.19 -7.46
C CYS A 207 -30.42 -6.34 -6.57
N ASP A 208 -29.30 -5.82 -7.09
CA ASP A 208 -28.41 -4.94 -6.34
C ASP A 208 -29.11 -3.63 -5.94
N ARG A 209 -29.93 -3.08 -6.84
CA ARG A 209 -30.72 -1.88 -6.53
C ARG A 209 -31.82 -2.17 -5.50
N ALA A 210 -32.47 -3.33 -5.60
CA ALA A 210 -33.46 -3.77 -4.62
C ALA A 210 -32.82 -4.00 -3.23
N ILE A 211 -31.66 -4.64 -3.14
CA ILE A 211 -30.93 -4.87 -1.88
C ILE A 211 -30.47 -3.56 -1.23
N GLN A 212 -30.07 -2.57 -2.03
CA GLN A 212 -29.69 -1.25 -1.48
C GLN A 212 -30.84 -0.56 -0.74
N ILE A 213 -32.07 -0.82 -1.16
CA ILE A 213 -33.27 -0.19 -0.59
C ILE A 213 -33.87 -1.09 0.50
N ASN A 214 -33.94 -2.40 0.25
CA ASN A 214 -34.44 -3.39 1.20
C ASN A 214 -33.46 -4.58 1.32
N PRO A 215 -32.52 -4.53 2.27
CA PRO A 215 -31.54 -5.60 2.50
C PRO A 215 -32.11 -6.90 3.04
N ASP A 216 -33.34 -6.93 3.54
CA ASP A 216 -33.93 -8.11 4.19
C ASP A 216 -34.83 -8.92 3.25
N SER A 217 -34.80 -8.61 1.94
CA SER A 217 -35.61 -9.29 0.93
C SER A 217 -35.01 -10.64 0.50
N ALA A 218 -35.51 -11.74 1.07
CA ALA A 218 -35.11 -13.10 0.71
C ALA A 218 -35.26 -13.41 -0.79
N GLN A 219 -36.38 -12.96 -1.40
CA GLN A 219 -36.66 -13.14 -2.83
C GLN A 219 -35.62 -12.47 -3.72
N THR A 220 -35.10 -11.31 -3.32
CA THR A 220 -34.09 -10.59 -4.10
C THR A 220 -32.77 -11.37 -4.15
N TYR A 221 -32.33 -11.91 -3.02
CA TYR A 221 -31.16 -12.79 -2.98
C TYR A 221 -31.38 -14.10 -3.75
N LYS A 222 -32.58 -14.67 -3.71
CA LYS A 222 -32.93 -15.86 -4.53
C LYS A 222 -32.75 -15.58 -6.03
N TRP A 223 -33.27 -14.45 -6.53
CA TRP A 223 -33.14 -14.09 -7.95
C TRP A 223 -31.70 -13.73 -8.34
N ARG A 224 -30.95 -13.04 -7.47
CA ARG A 224 -29.53 -12.73 -7.71
C ARG A 224 -28.67 -14.00 -7.73
N GLY A 225 -28.88 -14.90 -6.77
CA GLY A 225 -28.22 -16.20 -6.71
C GLY A 225 -28.51 -17.06 -7.95
N LYS A 226 -29.76 -17.07 -8.43
CA LYS A 226 -30.13 -17.75 -9.68
C LYS A 226 -29.49 -17.12 -10.92
N ALA A 227 -29.36 -15.79 -10.96
CA ALA A 227 -28.67 -15.09 -12.04
C ALA A 227 -27.16 -15.37 -12.04
N HIS A 228 -26.51 -15.39 -10.86
CA HIS A 228 -25.10 -15.79 -10.73
C HIS A 228 -24.87 -17.25 -11.13
N ARG A 229 -25.82 -18.15 -10.80
CA ARG A 229 -25.78 -19.54 -11.26
C ARG A 229 -25.77 -19.64 -12.79
N LEU A 230 -26.60 -18.84 -13.48
CA LEU A 230 -26.63 -18.79 -14.96
C LEU A 230 -25.31 -18.30 -15.57
N LEU A 231 -24.57 -17.45 -14.87
CA LEU A 231 -23.25 -16.95 -15.29
C LEU A 231 -22.09 -17.90 -14.92
N GLY A 232 -22.35 -18.95 -14.14
CA GLY A 232 -21.29 -19.82 -13.59
C GLY A 232 -20.49 -19.18 -12.45
N HIS A 233 -21.01 -18.13 -11.82
CA HIS A 233 -20.44 -17.50 -10.63
C HIS A 233 -20.86 -18.29 -9.39
N TRP A 234 -20.24 -19.46 -9.19
CA TRP A 234 -20.71 -20.45 -8.21
C TRP A 234 -20.56 -19.98 -6.75
N GLU A 235 -19.51 -19.22 -6.42
CA GLU A 235 -19.28 -18.72 -5.05
C GLU A 235 -20.34 -17.70 -4.65
N GLU A 236 -20.60 -16.72 -5.51
CA GLU A 236 -21.60 -15.67 -5.33
C GLU A 236 -23.02 -16.25 -5.31
N ALA A 237 -23.30 -17.21 -6.21
CA ALA A 237 -24.57 -17.92 -6.23
C ALA A 237 -24.82 -18.70 -4.94
N ALA A 238 -23.81 -19.41 -4.40
CA ALA A 238 -23.95 -20.15 -3.15
C ALA A 238 -24.19 -19.21 -1.97
N HIS A 239 -23.48 -18.08 -1.93
CA HIS A 239 -23.64 -17.08 -0.88
C HIS A 239 -25.05 -16.48 -0.88
N ASP A 240 -25.54 -16.02 -2.03
CA ASP A 240 -26.85 -15.39 -2.13
C ASP A 240 -28.00 -16.38 -1.86
N LEU A 241 -27.89 -17.62 -2.34
CA LEU A 241 -28.89 -18.65 -2.07
C LEU A 241 -28.91 -19.06 -0.58
N ALA A 242 -27.75 -19.09 0.08
CA ALA A 242 -27.65 -19.34 1.51
C ALA A 242 -28.25 -18.19 2.34
N LEU A 243 -28.02 -16.93 1.94
CA LEU A 243 -28.65 -15.77 2.56
C LEU A 243 -30.16 -15.78 2.36
N ALA A 244 -30.64 -16.09 1.15
CA ALA A 244 -32.06 -16.23 0.87
C ALA A 244 -32.71 -17.24 1.83
N CYS A 245 -32.17 -18.46 1.91
CA CYS A 245 -32.69 -19.51 2.81
C CYS A 245 -32.62 -19.14 4.29
N LYS A 246 -31.69 -18.25 4.69
CA LYS A 246 -31.56 -17.77 6.07
C LYS A 246 -32.60 -16.72 6.42
N LEU A 247 -32.94 -15.84 5.46
CA LEU A 247 -33.94 -14.80 5.63
C LEU A 247 -35.35 -15.37 5.56
N ASP A 248 -35.63 -16.20 4.56
CA ASP A 248 -36.89 -16.91 4.40
C ASP A 248 -36.63 -18.27 3.72
N TYR A 249 -37.11 -19.35 4.34
CA TYR A 249 -36.86 -20.68 3.84
C TYR A 249 -37.73 -20.95 2.59
N ASP A 250 -37.07 -21.20 1.47
CA ASP A 250 -37.70 -21.47 0.18
C ASP A 250 -37.12 -22.76 -0.42
N ASP A 251 -37.99 -23.72 -0.76
CA ASP A 251 -37.58 -25.04 -1.26
C ASP A 251 -36.81 -24.96 -2.59
N GLU A 252 -37.15 -24.02 -3.47
CA GLU A 252 -36.43 -23.84 -4.74
C GLU A 252 -35.03 -23.26 -4.49
N ALA A 253 -34.90 -22.28 -3.60
CA ALA A 253 -33.62 -21.70 -3.20
C ALA A 253 -32.71 -22.74 -2.54
N SER A 254 -33.27 -23.56 -1.64
CA SER A 254 -32.60 -24.67 -0.97
C SER A 254 -32.11 -25.74 -1.97
N ALA A 255 -32.94 -26.10 -2.95
CA ALA A 255 -32.57 -27.04 -4.01
C ALA A 255 -31.42 -26.48 -4.88
N MET A 256 -31.50 -25.21 -5.29
CA MET A 256 -30.43 -24.55 -6.05
C MET A 256 -29.13 -24.45 -5.24
N LEU A 257 -29.21 -24.19 -3.94
CA LEU A 257 -28.04 -24.13 -3.07
C LEU A 257 -27.30 -25.47 -3.04
N LYS A 258 -28.02 -26.59 -2.89
CA LYS A 258 -27.44 -27.94 -2.92
C LYS A 258 -26.69 -28.25 -4.21
N GLU A 259 -27.15 -27.73 -5.34
CA GLU A 259 -26.49 -27.89 -6.65
C GLU A 259 -25.20 -27.05 -6.75
N VAL A 260 -25.26 -25.79 -6.32
CA VAL A 260 -24.19 -24.80 -6.48
C VAL A 260 -23.05 -25.02 -5.47
N GLN A 261 -23.38 -25.48 -4.26
CA GLN A 261 -22.46 -25.49 -3.14
C GLN A 261 -21.22 -26.38 -3.32
N PRO A 262 -21.29 -27.61 -3.86
CA PRO A 262 -20.10 -28.40 -4.15
C PRO A 262 -19.16 -27.75 -5.18
N ARG A 263 -19.72 -27.01 -6.15
CA ARG A 263 -18.92 -26.28 -7.17
C ARG A 263 -18.22 -25.07 -6.54
N ALA A 264 -18.94 -24.32 -5.72
CA ALA A 264 -18.39 -23.20 -4.96
C ALA A 264 -17.26 -23.65 -4.03
N GLN A 265 -17.44 -24.74 -3.29
CA GLN A 265 -16.44 -25.29 -2.36
C GLN A 265 -15.15 -25.69 -3.09
N LYS A 266 -15.24 -26.38 -4.23
CA LYS A 266 -14.06 -26.77 -5.02
C LYS A 266 -13.25 -25.55 -5.50
N ILE A 267 -13.93 -24.48 -5.92
CA ILE A 267 -13.29 -23.24 -6.36
C ILE A 267 -12.59 -22.55 -5.18
N ALA A 268 -13.27 -22.46 -4.04
CA ALA A 268 -12.71 -21.87 -2.84
C ALA A 268 -11.50 -22.66 -2.31
N GLU A 269 -11.57 -23.99 -2.32
CA GLU A 269 -10.46 -24.87 -1.93
C GLU A 269 -9.24 -24.74 -2.85
N HIS A 270 -9.48 -24.67 -4.16
CA HIS A 270 -8.42 -24.43 -5.14
C HIS A 270 -7.75 -23.09 -4.88
N ARG A 271 -8.52 -22.00 -4.73
CA ARG A 271 -7.98 -20.67 -4.42
C ARG A 271 -7.14 -20.67 -3.14
N ARG A 272 -7.67 -21.23 -2.05
CA ARG A 272 -6.94 -21.36 -0.76
C ARG A 272 -5.65 -22.16 -0.90
N LYS A 273 -5.63 -23.22 -1.71
CA LYS A 273 -4.42 -24.00 -1.97
C LYS A 273 -3.35 -23.16 -2.67
N TYR A 274 -3.73 -22.33 -3.65
CA TYR A 274 -2.79 -21.46 -4.35
C TYR A 274 -2.33 -20.29 -3.49
N GLU A 275 -3.21 -19.72 -2.66
CA GLU A 275 -2.86 -18.71 -1.67
C GLU A 275 -1.84 -19.25 -0.68
N ARG A 276 -2.07 -20.42 -0.08
CA ARG A 276 -1.10 -21.07 0.82
C ARG A 276 0.25 -21.29 0.14
N LYS A 277 0.27 -21.80 -1.09
CA LYS A 277 1.53 -21.98 -1.85
C LYS A 277 2.26 -20.66 -2.09
N ARG A 278 1.52 -19.58 -2.36
CA ARG A 278 2.08 -18.24 -2.58
C ARG A 278 2.67 -17.69 -1.27
N GLU A 279 1.94 -17.82 -0.17
CA GLU A 279 2.40 -17.42 1.16
C GLU A 279 3.61 -18.23 1.62
N GLU A 280 3.60 -19.55 1.44
CA GLU A 280 4.74 -20.44 1.73
C GLU A 280 5.98 -20.03 0.94
N LYS A 281 5.83 -19.70 -0.35
CA LYS A 281 6.91 -19.19 -1.18
C LYS A 281 7.44 -17.85 -0.67
N GLU A 282 6.56 -16.92 -0.32
CA GLU A 282 6.93 -15.60 0.19
C GLU A 282 7.63 -15.69 1.56
N ILE A 283 7.14 -16.55 2.45
CA ILE A 283 7.76 -16.86 3.75
C ILE A 283 9.14 -17.49 3.53
N ARG A 284 9.27 -18.45 2.61
CA ARG A 284 10.55 -19.07 2.28
C ARG A 284 11.56 -18.05 1.74
N GLU A 285 11.17 -17.22 0.79
CA GLU A 285 12.02 -16.16 0.24
C GLU A 285 12.40 -15.11 1.32
N ARG A 286 11.48 -14.82 2.25
CA ARG A 286 11.76 -13.96 3.40
C ARG A 286 12.76 -14.63 4.36
N MET A 287 12.61 -15.91 4.66
CA MET A 287 13.54 -16.67 5.50
C MET A 287 14.93 -16.75 4.87
N GLU A 288 15.02 -17.01 3.56
CA GLU A 288 16.30 -17.04 2.84
C GLU A 288 16.99 -15.66 2.84
N ARG A 289 16.24 -14.56 2.65
CA ARG A 289 16.78 -13.19 2.78
C ARG A 289 17.30 -12.90 4.19
N VAL A 290 16.54 -13.28 5.22
CA VAL A 290 16.98 -13.09 6.62
C VAL A 290 18.21 -13.94 6.93
N LYS A 291 18.26 -15.18 6.44
CA LYS A 291 19.42 -16.07 6.61
C LYS A 291 20.67 -15.48 5.96
N LYS A 292 20.56 -15.04 4.70
CA LYS A 292 21.68 -14.42 3.97
C LYS A 292 22.17 -13.14 4.66
N ALA A 293 21.25 -12.28 5.11
CA ALA A 293 21.62 -11.08 5.86
C ALA A 293 22.33 -11.38 7.18
N ARG A 294 21.95 -12.46 7.88
CA ARG A 294 22.66 -12.93 9.07
C ARG A 294 24.05 -13.46 8.74
N GLU A 295 24.19 -14.28 7.71
CA GLU A 295 25.50 -14.81 7.28
C GLU A 295 26.46 -13.68 6.86
N GLU A 296 25.96 -12.68 6.13
CA GLU A 296 26.75 -11.49 5.74
C GLU A 296 27.17 -10.67 6.97
N HIS A 297 26.26 -10.48 7.92
CA HIS A 297 26.55 -9.78 9.17
C HIS A 297 27.59 -10.53 10.02
N ASP A 298 27.42 -11.85 10.21
CA ASP A 298 28.35 -12.68 10.99
C ASP A 298 29.73 -12.73 10.32
N LYS A 299 29.78 -12.77 8.98
CA LYS A 299 31.04 -12.68 8.23
C LYS A 299 31.71 -11.32 8.42
N ALA A 300 30.95 -10.22 8.32
CA ALA A 300 31.48 -8.88 8.55
C ALA A 300 32.05 -8.73 9.98
N GLN A 301 31.37 -9.29 10.99
CA GLN A 301 31.85 -9.31 12.36
C GLN A 301 33.15 -10.11 12.52
N ARG A 302 33.25 -11.30 11.91
CA ARG A 302 34.49 -12.09 11.93
C ARG A 302 35.64 -11.39 11.21
N ASP A 303 35.39 -10.76 10.07
CA ASP A 303 36.40 -10.00 9.33
C ASP A 303 36.89 -8.78 10.15
N GLU A 304 35.98 -8.13 10.88
CA GLU A 304 36.33 -7.03 11.80
C GLU A 304 37.13 -7.52 13.02
N GLU A 305 36.73 -8.64 13.63
CA GLU A 305 37.48 -9.26 14.74
C GLU A 305 38.86 -9.75 14.31
N ALA A 306 38.97 -10.36 13.12
CA ALA A 306 40.26 -10.77 12.56
C ALA A 306 41.17 -9.56 12.32
N ARG A 307 40.63 -8.45 11.78
CA ARG A 307 41.39 -7.18 11.66
C ARG A 307 41.85 -6.61 13.00
N ARG A 308 41.05 -6.79 14.06
CA ARG A 308 41.44 -6.38 15.42
C ARG A 308 42.53 -7.29 16.02
N GLN A 309 42.52 -8.58 15.70
CA GLN A 309 43.47 -9.57 16.24
C GLN A 309 44.81 -9.63 15.48
N THR A 310 44.83 -9.37 14.17
CA THR A 310 46.06 -9.47 13.36
C THR A 310 47.02 -8.29 13.53
N GLY A 311 46.72 -7.31 14.38
CA GLY A 311 47.68 -6.29 14.80
C GLY A 311 48.44 -5.65 13.62
N GLY A 312 47.74 -5.18 12.60
CA GLY A 312 48.36 -4.38 11.53
C GLY A 312 48.91 -3.07 12.10
N PRO A 313 50.08 -2.58 11.65
CA PRO A 313 50.77 -1.47 12.29
C PRO A 313 49.86 -0.25 12.41
N GLN A 314 49.76 0.23 13.64
CA GLN A 314 49.06 1.45 13.99
C GLN A 314 49.84 2.64 13.44
N PHE A 315 49.59 3.01 12.19
CA PHE A 315 50.06 4.27 11.65
C PHE A 315 49.18 5.39 12.23
N GLY A 316 49.70 6.02 13.28
CA GLY A 316 49.17 7.29 13.77
C GLY A 316 49.39 8.37 12.71
N GLY A 317 48.28 8.86 12.14
CA GLY A 317 48.31 9.94 11.16
C GLY A 317 46.93 10.54 10.94
N PHE A 318 46.71 11.71 11.55
CA PHE A 318 45.70 12.74 11.24
C PHE A 318 44.19 12.41 11.20
N PRO A 319 43.33 13.28 11.80
CA PRO A 319 41.87 13.11 11.79
C PRO A 319 41.28 13.64 10.48
N GLY A 320 40.95 12.77 9.53
CA GLY A 320 40.26 13.17 8.30
C GLY A 320 40.40 12.23 7.12
N GLY A 321 40.13 10.93 7.29
CA GLY A 321 40.11 9.98 6.17
C GLY A 321 38.72 9.89 5.53
N PHE A 322 38.59 10.33 4.28
CA PHE A 322 37.41 10.15 3.44
C PHE A 322 37.06 8.65 3.28
N PRO A 323 35.80 8.23 3.50
CA PRO A 323 35.35 6.87 3.20
C PRO A 323 34.84 6.81 1.76
N GLY A 324 35.65 6.23 0.86
CA GLY A 324 35.16 5.87 -0.47
C GLY A 324 36.24 5.78 -1.53
N GLY A 325 36.69 4.56 -1.83
CA GLY A 325 37.25 4.27 -3.14
C GLY A 325 36.17 4.51 -4.18
N MET A 326 36.27 5.59 -4.95
CA MET A 326 35.37 5.90 -6.04
C MET A 326 35.69 5.02 -7.24
N PRO A 327 34.76 4.19 -7.73
CA PRO A 327 34.96 3.44 -8.97
C PRO A 327 34.90 4.42 -10.15
N GLY A 328 35.95 4.47 -10.97
CA GLY A 328 35.87 5.10 -12.30
C GLY A 328 36.87 6.22 -12.63
N MET A 329 37.82 6.55 -11.75
CA MET A 329 38.83 7.59 -12.04
C MET A 329 40.21 6.99 -12.40
N GLY A 330 40.19 6.03 -13.34
CA GLY A 330 41.40 5.33 -13.82
C GLY A 330 41.95 5.84 -15.14
N SER A 331 41.47 6.98 -15.66
CA SER A 331 41.80 7.38 -17.03
C SER A 331 41.73 8.89 -17.23
N MET A 332 42.65 9.61 -16.59
CA MET A 332 43.11 10.92 -17.08
C MET A 332 44.63 10.86 -17.29
N PRO A 333 45.11 10.90 -18.54
CA PRO A 333 46.55 11.05 -18.82
C PRO A 333 47.07 12.34 -18.19
N GLY A 334 48.21 12.28 -17.48
CA GLY A 334 48.85 13.45 -16.85
C GLY A 334 48.52 13.69 -15.36
N LEU A 335 47.55 12.98 -14.76
CA LEU A 335 47.19 13.16 -13.35
C LEU A 335 48.33 12.80 -12.38
N ASN A 336 49.17 11.84 -12.76
CA ASN A 336 50.32 11.41 -11.95
C ASN A 336 51.44 12.47 -11.89
N GLU A 337 51.58 13.28 -12.95
CA GLU A 337 52.54 14.40 -12.99
C GLU A 337 52.04 15.58 -12.17
N ILE A 338 50.71 15.84 -12.18
CA ILE A 338 50.05 16.87 -11.37
C ILE A 338 50.23 16.61 -9.86
N LEU A 339 50.14 15.35 -9.44
CA LEU A 339 50.28 14.95 -8.04
C LEU A 339 51.73 14.84 -7.56
N SER A 340 52.70 14.99 -8.47
CA SER A 340 54.13 14.91 -8.16
C SER A 340 54.79 16.30 -8.02
N ASP A 341 54.07 17.37 -8.33
CA ASP A 341 54.60 18.74 -8.24
C ASP A 341 54.48 19.29 -6.80
N PRO A 342 55.59 19.64 -6.14
CA PRO A 342 55.58 20.13 -4.76
C PRO A 342 54.72 21.39 -4.54
N GLU A 343 54.63 22.26 -5.56
CA GLU A 343 53.83 23.48 -5.44
C GLU A 343 52.33 23.22 -5.64
N VAL A 344 51.97 22.26 -6.49
CA VAL A 344 50.58 21.83 -6.67
C VAL A 344 50.09 21.11 -5.42
N LEU A 345 50.92 20.23 -4.85
CA LEU A 345 50.63 19.58 -3.58
C LEU A 345 50.45 20.58 -2.44
N ALA A 346 51.30 21.60 -2.36
CA ALA A 346 51.16 22.66 -1.36
C ALA A 346 49.85 23.46 -1.53
N ALA A 347 49.44 23.75 -2.77
CA ALA A 347 48.17 24.43 -3.05
C ALA A 347 46.95 23.55 -2.73
N MET A 348 47.04 22.23 -2.94
CA MET A 348 45.99 21.26 -2.61
C MET A 348 45.82 21.01 -1.10
N GLN A 349 46.78 21.43 -0.28
CA GLN A 349 46.66 21.42 1.18
C GLN A 349 45.75 22.55 1.69
N ASP A 350 45.49 23.59 0.89
CA ASP A 350 44.52 24.62 1.26
C ASP A 350 43.08 24.06 1.11
N PRO A 351 42.28 24.02 2.18
CA PRO A 351 40.94 23.47 2.16
C PRO A 351 40.00 24.14 1.15
N GLU A 352 40.18 25.45 0.91
CA GLU A 352 39.36 26.21 -0.04
C GLU A 352 39.69 25.81 -1.48
N VAL A 353 40.98 25.58 -1.77
CA VAL A 353 41.46 25.18 -3.09
C VAL A 353 41.06 23.74 -3.41
N MET A 354 41.14 22.83 -2.42
CA MET A 354 40.68 21.45 -2.59
C MET A 354 39.18 21.38 -2.86
N ALA A 355 38.37 22.12 -2.08
CA ALA A 355 36.93 22.18 -2.28
C ALA A 355 36.55 22.72 -3.67
N ALA A 356 37.23 23.78 -4.13
CA ALA A 356 37.03 24.32 -5.47
C ALA A 356 37.44 23.33 -6.56
N PHE A 357 38.58 22.64 -6.41
CA PHE A 357 39.04 21.62 -7.34
C PHE A 357 38.04 20.45 -7.43
N GLN A 358 37.48 20.01 -6.31
CA GLN A 358 36.48 18.95 -6.27
C GLN A 358 35.16 19.37 -6.95
N ASP A 359 34.69 20.62 -6.73
CA ASP A 359 33.47 21.14 -7.38
C ASP A 359 33.65 21.25 -8.91
N VAL A 360 34.81 21.72 -9.36
CA VAL A 360 35.12 21.82 -10.80
C VAL A 360 35.37 20.45 -11.44
N ALA A 361 36.02 19.51 -10.74
CA ALA A 361 36.25 18.16 -11.23
C ALA A 361 34.94 17.37 -11.40
N GLN A 362 33.95 17.61 -10.53
CA GLN A 362 32.62 17.03 -10.66
C GLN A 362 31.79 17.71 -11.75
N ASN A 363 31.99 19.01 -11.96
CA ASN A 363 31.30 19.77 -13.00
C ASN A 363 32.15 20.94 -13.53
N PRO A 364 32.75 20.82 -14.74
CA PRO A 364 33.62 21.85 -15.32
C PRO A 364 32.98 23.23 -15.47
N ALA A 365 31.65 23.32 -15.57
CA ALA A 365 30.94 24.60 -15.65
C ALA A 365 31.04 25.45 -14.37
N ASN A 366 31.33 24.82 -13.23
CA ASN A 366 31.46 25.49 -11.93
C ASN A 366 32.74 26.33 -11.80
N MET A 367 33.68 26.23 -12.75
CA MET A 367 34.91 27.03 -12.77
C MET A 367 34.63 28.55 -12.68
N SER A 368 33.55 28.99 -13.31
CA SER A 368 33.11 30.39 -13.28
C SER A 368 32.88 30.95 -11.87
N LYS A 369 32.50 30.10 -10.90
CA LYS A 369 32.27 30.49 -9.51
C LYS A 369 33.55 30.92 -8.78
N TYR A 370 34.70 30.41 -9.23
CA TYR A 370 35.98 30.58 -8.55
C TYR A 370 36.92 31.56 -9.27
N GLN A 371 36.45 32.21 -10.33
CA GLN A 371 37.21 33.21 -11.09
C GLN A 371 37.70 34.38 -10.23
N ASN A 372 36.94 34.71 -9.17
CA ASN A 372 37.29 35.78 -8.24
C ASN A 372 38.10 35.30 -7.02
N ASN A 373 38.39 34.00 -6.92
CA ASN A 373 39.21 33.46 -5.83
C ASN A 373 40.70 33.45 -6.26
N PRO A 374 41.55 34.33 -5.70
CA PRO A 374 42.94 34.47 -6.13
C PRO A 374 43.77 33.22 -5.87
N LYS A 375 43.45 32.41 -4.84
CA LYS A 375 44.16 31.17 -4.55
C LYS A 375 43.89 30.10 -5.60
N VAL A 376 42.63 29.96 -6.00
CA VAL A 376 42.19 29.01 -7.03
C VAL A 376 42.71 29.44 -8.40
N MET A 377 42.65 30.73 -8.72
CA MET A 377 43.18 31.27 -9.97
C MET A 377 44.71 31.18 -10.06
N ASN A 378 45.43 31.31 -8.94
CA ASN A 378 46.88 31.09 -8.91
C ASN A 378 47.23 29.62 -9.21
N LEU A 379 46.48 28.65 -8.66
CA LEU A 379 46.69 27.24 -8.98
C LEU A 379 46.38 26.95 -10.45
N ILE A 380 45.26 27.45 -10.97
CA ILE A 380 44.88 27.27 -12.38
C ILE A 380 45.91 27.93 -13.31
N GLY A 381 46.37 29.13 -12.98
CA GLY A 381 47.42 29.83 -13.73
C GLY A 381 48.73 29.04 -13.77
N LYS A 382 49.14 28.44 -12.65
CA LYS A 382 50.34 27.59 -12.57
C LYS A 382 50.19 26.28 -13.35
N LEU A 383 49.03 25.63 -13.26
CA LEU A 383 48.72 24.45 -14.05
C LEU A 383 48.70 24.79 -15.55
N SER A 384 48.08 25.90 -15.92
CA SER A 384 48.05 26.38 -17.30
C SER A 384 49.43 26.83 -17.81
N SER A 385 50.32 27.38 -16.98
CA SER A 385 51.66 27.79 -17.41
C SER A 385 52.61 26.60 -17.54
N LYS A 386 52.44 25.56 -16.71
CA LYS A 386 53.28 24.35 -16.75
C LYS A 386 52.80 23.32 -17.78
N PHE A 387 51.50 23.27 -18.06
CA PHE A 387 50.90 22.29 -18.97
C PHE A 387 50.28 22.90 -20.24
N GLY A 388 50.26 24.23 -20.37
CA GLY A 388 49.68 24.97 -21.52
C GLY A 388 50.68 25.51 -22.55
N SER A 389 51.89 24.96 -22.60
CA SER A 389 52.87 25.19 -23.69
C SER A 389 53.42 23.82 -24.09
N GLN A 390 53.31 23.28 -25.30
CA GLN A 390 53.00 23.69 -26.68
C GLN A 390 52.73 22.36 -27.45
N PRO A 391 52.54 22.34 -28.79
CA PRO A 391 51.75 23.15 -29.71
C PRO A 391 50.51 22.40 -30.25
#